data_AF-V4Q9H6-F1
#
_entry.id   AF-V4Q9H6-F1
#
_cell.length_a   1.000
_cell.length_b   1.000
_cell.length_c   1.000
_cell.angle_alpha   90.00
_cell.angle_beta   90.00
_cell.angle_gamma   90.00
#
_symmetry.space_group_name_H-M   'P 1'
#
loop_
_entity.id
_entity.type
_entity.pdbx_description
1 polymer ?
#
loop_
_entity_poly.entity_id
_entity_poly.type
_entity_poly.pdbx_seq_one_letter_code
_entity_poly.pdbx_strand_id
1 'polypeptide(L)'
;MKRLILLSAVTALASPAFAQEEDDFDPSTVRIADLIECKADVPTYNGVAFWMNSDEAPEHPLGMTKVESGNPFLSQYKLGAPIEVFGYKTQTVVFTNSGPMAVLDTPDAAAVAKALEVEPAYATETKFMGERIISETEESEGDFKWKTKVSLNVSNVDSHPGKTLAGCSYRIDME
;
A
#
# COMPACT_ATOMS: atom_id res chain seq x y z
N MET A 1 47.97 -3.40 -59.92
CA MET A 1 47.95 -2.09 -59.23
C MET A 1 46.66 -1.98 -58.44
N LYS A 2 46.77 -1.81 -57.11
CA LYS A 2 45.70 -1.81 -56.10
C LYS A 2 45.01 -0.44 -56.05
N ARG A 3 43.67 -0.38 -56.08
CA ARG A 3 42.83 0.73 -55.57
C ARG A 3 41.51 0.12 -55.07
N LEU A 4 41.50 -0.39 -53.84
CA LEU A 4 40.95 0.24 -52.63
C LEU A 4 39.46 0.57 -52.74
N ILE A 5 38.64 -0.40 -52.30
CA ILE A 5 37.21 -0.27 -52.04
C ILE A 5 37.09 0.43 -50.68
N LEU A 6 36.51 1.64 -50.65
CA LEU A 6 36.08 2.27 -49.38
C LEU A 6 34.75 1.64 -48.96
N LEU A 7 34.80 0.78 -47.93
CA LEU A 7 33.63 0.40 -47.15
C LEU A 7 33.31 1.55 -46.19
N SER A 8 32.21 2.27 -46.44
CA SER A 8 31.61 3.17 -45.46
C SER A 8 30.95 2.33 -44.36
N ALA A 9 31.60 2.22 -43.20
CA ALA A 9 31.00 1.67 -42.00
C ALA A 9 30.02 2.71 -41.42
N VAL A 10 28.72 2.47 -41.58
CA VAL A 10 27.68 3.18 -40.83
C VAL A 10 27.65 2.56 -39.43
N THR A 11 28.28 3.22 -38.47
CA THR A 11 28.19 2.87 -37.06
C THR A 11 26.81 3.28 -36.58
N ALA A 12 25.87 2.32 -36.51
CA ALA A 12 24.62 2.53 -35.80
C ALA A 12 24.95 2.76 -34.31
N LEU A 13 24.76 4.00 -33.85
CA LEU A 13 24.72 4.32 -32.43
C LEU A 13 23.50 3.59 -31.87
N ALA A 14 23.73 2.42 -31.28
CA ALA A 14 22.75 1.78 -30.41
C ALA A 14 22.62 2.70 -29.18
N SER A 15 21.59 3.55 -29.19
CA SER A 15 21.12 4.16 -27.95
C SER A 15 20.86 3.03 -26.95
N PRO A 16 21.33 3.13 -25.70
CA PRO A 16 20.81 2.25 -24.67
C PRO A 16 19.32 2.56 -24.58
N ALA A 17 18.51 1.68 -25.15
CA ALA A 17 17.12 1.61 -24.79
C ALA A 17 17.10 1.37 -23.29
N PHE A 18 16.59 2.32 -22.52
CA PHE A 18 16.00 2.04 -21.22
C PHE A 18 14.77 1.16 -21.49
N ALA A 19 14.99 -0.09 -21.91
CA ALA A 19 14.04 -1.15 -21.74
C ALA A 19 14.18 -1.54 -20.27
N GLN A 20 13.59 -0.74 -19.40
CA GLN A 20 13.18 -1.24 -18.11
C GLN A 20 12.17 -2.33 -18.47
N GLU A 21 12.54 -3.60 -18.24
CA GLU A 21 11.54 -4.66 -18.22
C GLU A 21 10.46 -4.16 -17.26
N GLU A 22 9.32 -3.77 -17.81
CA GLU A 22 8.10 -3.61 -17.03
C GLU A 22 7.84 -5.02 -16.50
N ASP A 23 8.35 -5.32 -15.30
CA ASP A 23 7.86 -6.44 -14.52
C ASP A 23 6.36 -6.18 -14.38
N ASP A 24 5.58 -6.85 -15.22
CA ASP A 24 4.13 -6.73 -15.28
C ASP A 24 3.62 -7.07 -13.87
N PHE A 25 3.13 -6.06 -13.15
CA PHE A 25 2.76 -6.23 -11.75
C PHE A 25 1.61 -7.25 -11.65
N ASP A 26 1.89 -8.42 -11.07
CA ASP A 26 0.87 -9.45 -10.84
C ASP A 26 0.25 -9.30 -9.44
N PRO A 27 -0.95 -8.73 -9.31
CA PRO A 27 -1.62 -8.54 -8.02
C PRO A 27 -1.98 -9.86 -7.31
N SER A 28 -1.99 -11.01 -8.02
CA SER A 28 -2.27 -12.31 -7.41
C SER A 28 -1.12 -12.83 -6.54
N THR A 29 0.08 -12.28 -6.72
CA THR A 29 1.26 -12.61 -5.90
C THR A 29 1.25 -11.90 -4.54
N VAL A 30 0.44 -10.85 -4.39
CA VAL A 30 0.41 -10.01 -3.19
C VAL A 30 -0.50 -10.62 -2.13
N ARG A 31 -0.04 -10.71 -0.89
CA ARG A 31 -0.92 -11.03 0.24
C ARG A 31 -1.40 -9.74 0.89
N ILE A 32 -2.72 -9.55 0.98
CA ILE A 32 -3.32 -8.41 1.69
C ILE A 32 -2.81 -8.28 3.13
N ALA A 33 -2.56 -9.41 3.81
CA ALA A 33 -1.99 -9.40 5.14
C ALA A 33 -0.60 -8.73 5.19
N ASP A 34 0.24 -8.90 4.17
CA ASP A 34 1.57 -8.27 4.13
C ASP A 34 1.48 -6.75 3.94
N LEU A 35 0.51 -6.28 3.14
CA LEU A 35 0.24 -4.85 3.04
C LEU A 35 -0.27 -4.27 4.37
N ILE A 36 -1.17 -4.98 5.04
CA ILE A 36 -1.75 -4.55 6.32
C ILE A 36 -0.68 -4.52 7.42
N GLU A 37 0.19 -5.52 7.49
CA GLU A 37 1.20 -5.67 8.54
C GLU A 37 2.52 -4.94 8.27
N CYS A 38 2.56 -4.02 7.29
CA CYS A 38 3.76 -3.28 6.89
C CYS A 38 4.94 -4.16 6.46
N LYS A 39 4.66 -5.31 5.81
CA LYS A 39 5.68 -6.24 5.30
C LYS A 39 5.96 -6.08 3.81
N ALA A 40 5.05 -5.44 3.08
CA ALA A 40 5.26 -5.08 1.68
C ALA A 40 6.14 -3.82 1.56
N ASP A 41 6.80 -3.67 0.42
CA ASP A 41 7.47 -2.43 0.06
C ASP A 41 6.52 -1.45 -0.66
N VAL A 42 6.99 -0.21 -0.80
CA VAL A 42 6.23 0.89 -1.41
C VAL A 42 5.93 0.64 -2.89
N PRO A 43 6.87 0.13 -3.72
CA PRO A 43 6.55 -0.27 -5.10
C PRO A 43 5.42 -1.31 -5.18
N THR A 44 5.44 -2.34 -4.33
CA THR A 44 4.37 -3.35 -4.27
C THR A 44 3.03 -2.72 -3.91
N TYR A 45 2.99 -1.86 -2.90
CA TYR A 45 1.77 -1.13 -2.55
C TYR A 45 1.25 -0.27 -3.71
N ASN A 46 2.14 0.48 -4.38
CA ASN A 46 1.75 1.32 -5.51
C ASN A 46 1.22 0.51 -6.69
N GLY A 47 1.79 -0.67 -6.97
CA GLY A 47 1.25 -1.62 -7.94
C GLY A 47 -0.18 -2.03 -7.60
N VAL A 48 -0.44 -2.40 -6.33
CA VAL A 48 -1.79 -2.72 -5.86
C VAL A 48 -2.73 -1.52 -5.99
N ALA A 49 -2.29 -0.34 -5.57
CA ALA A 49 -3.09 0.88 -5.62
C ALA A 49 -3.45 1.27 -7.06
N PHE A 50 -2.50 1.17 -7.99
CA PHE A 50 -2.75 1.41 -9.41
C PHE A 50 -3.73 0.39 -10.00
N TRP A 51 -3.49 -0.90 -9.74
CA TRP A 51 -4.36 -1.98 -10.19
C TRP A 51 -5.80 -1.82 -9.65
N MET A 52 -5.98 -1.43 -8.38
CA MET A 52 -7.31 -1.18 -7.80
C MET A 52 -8.10 -0.04 -8.45
N ASN A 53 -7.41 0.85 -9.19
CA ASN A 53 -8.02 1.96 -9.92
C ASN A 53 -8.12 1.70 -11.44
N SER A 54 -7.72 0.52 -11.93
CA SER A 54 -7.83 0.17 -13.35
C SER A 54 -9.22 -0.38 -13.71
N ASP A 55 -9.56 -0.32 -15.00
CA ASP A 55 -10.81 -0.89 -15.54
C ASP A 55 -10.80 -2.44 -15.57
N GLU A 56 -9.68 -3.08 -15.25
CA GLU A 56 -9.45 -4.54 -15.29
C GLU A 56 -9.87 -5.25 -13.99
N ALA A 57 -10.73 -4.61 -13.18
CA ALA A 57 -11.10 -5.10 -11.86
C ALA A 57 -12.45 -5.85 -11.75
N PRO A 58 -12.95 -6.66 -12.72
CA PRO A 58 -14.20 -7.39 -12.47
C PRO A 58 -13.99 -8.66 -11.61
N GLU A 59 -12.78 -9.23 -11.56
CA GLU A 59 -12.45 -10.36 -10.66
C GLU A 59 -11.22 -9.99 -9.84
N HIS A 60 -11.43 -9.60 -8.59
CA HIS A 60 -10.35 -9.21 -7.70
C HIS A 60 -9.40 -10.42 -7.50
N PRO A 61 -8.13 -10.40 -7.91
CA PRO A 61 -7.19 -11.52 -7.77
C PRO A 61 -6.98 -11.91 -6.30
N LEU A 62 -7.20 -10.96 -5.40
CA LEU A 62 -7.24 -11.16 -3.94
C LEU A 62 -8.60 -11.69 -3.41
N GLY A 63 -9.53 -12.06 -4.30
CA GLY A 63 -10.84 -12.63 -3.97
C GLY A 63 -11.74 -11.69 -3.16
N MET A 64 -11.61 -10.37 -3.32
CA MET A 64 -12.34 -9.37 -2.54
C MET A 64 -13.60 -8.88 -3.23
N THR A 65 -14.67 -8.69 -2.46
CA THR A 65 -15.94 -8.10 -2.91
C THR A 65 -16.15 -6.75 -2.25
N LYS A 66 -16.35 -5.69 -3.04
CA LYS A 66 -16.63 -4.35 -2.51
C LYS A 66 -17.98 -4.34 -1.79
N VAL A 67 -18.03 -3.69 -0.63
CA VAL A 67 -19.24 -3.54 0.18
C VAL A 67 -19.36 -2.11 0.68
N GLU A 68 -20.55 -1.70 1.08
CA GLU A 68 -20.78 -0.36 1.64
C GLU A 68 -20.03 -0.19 2.97
N SER A 69 -19.30 0.92 3.10
CA SER A 69 -18.51 1.27 4.30
C SER A 69 -19.24 2.23 5.24
N GLY A 70 -20.28 2.92 4.77
CA GLY A 70 -20.88 4.06 5.49
C GLY A 70 -19.93 5.25 5.67
N ASN A 71 -18.78 5.26 4.99
CA ASN A 71 -17.73 6.27 5.13
C ASN A 71 -17.15 6.65 3.75
N PRO A 72 -17.30 7.92 3.30
CA PRO A 72 -16.85 8.33 1.98
C PRO A 72 -15.33 8.30 1.80
N PHE A 73 -14.56 8.20 2.89
CA PHE A 73 -13.09 8.14 2.86
C PHE A 73 -12.55 6.70 2.92
N LEU A 74 -13.43 5.70 3.03
CA LEU A 74 -13.06 4.28 3.13
C LEU A 74 -13.72 3.46 2.03
N SER A 75 -12.92 2.76 1.24
CA SER A 75 -13.41 1.68 0.37
C SER A 75 -13.37 0.36 1.13
N GLN A 76 -14.53 -0.22 1.45
CA GLN A 76 -14.60 -1.47 2.21
C GLN A 76 -14.74 -2.68 1.29
N TYR A 77 -14.08 -3.77 1.67
CA TYR A 77 -14.14 -5.04 0.98
C TYR A 77 -14.29 -6.21 1.94
N LYS A 78 -15.04 -7.22 1.51
CA LYS A 78 -15.14 -8.54 2.13
C LYS A 78 -14.18 -9.48 1.42
N LEU A 79 -13.30 -10.15 2.16
CA LEU A 79 -12.36 -11.14 1.62
C LEU A 79 -13.07 -12.46 1.34
N GLY A 80 -12.62 -13.23 0.33
CA GLY A 80 -13.16 -14.57 0.04
C GLY A 80 -12.95 -15.57 1.19
N ALA A 81 -11.88 -15.42 1.96
CA ALA A 81 -11.62 -16.17 3.19
C ALA A 81 -11.07 -15.24 4.28
N PRO A 82 -11.28 -15.55 5.58
CA PRO A 82 -10.68 -14.79 6.66
C PRO A 82 -9.15 -14.87 6.66
N ILE A 83 -8.50 -13.75 7.00
CA ILE A 83 -7.05 -13.66 7.22
C ILE A 83 -6.76 -13.44 8.71
N GLU A 84 -5.53 -13.75 9.11
CA GLU A 84 -5.00 -13.40 10.42
C GLU A 84 -3.98 -12.27 10.27
N VAL A 85 -4.17 -11.20 11.04
CA VAL A 85 -3.28 -10.04 11.09
C VAL A 85 -3.24 -9.52 12.52
N PHE A 86 -2.06 -9.16 13.02
CA PHE A 86 -1.90 -8.60 14.38
C PHE A 86 -2.46 -9.50 15.51
N GLY A 87 -2.59 -10.80 15.27
CA GLY A 87 -3.23 -11.75 16.21
C GLY A 87 -4.76 -11.75 16.20
N TYR A 88 -5.39 -11.03 15.25
CA TYR A 88 -6.83 -11.00 15.05
C TYR A 88 -7.20 -11.68 13.74
N LYS A 89 -8.32 -12.40 13.76
CA LYS A 89 -8.94 -12.93 12.55
C LYS A 89 -9.95 -11.92 12.01
N THR A 90 -9.86 -11.59 10.72
CA THR A 90 -10.85 -10.74 10.06
C THR A 90 -11.12 -11.22 8.64
N GLN A 91 -12.27 -10.84 8.10
CA GLN A 91 -12.60 -11.02 6.69
C GLN A 91 -13.02 -9.68 6.06
N THR A 92 -12.86 -8.57 6.78
CA THR A 92 -13.25 -7.24 6.32
C THR A 92 -12.05 -6.33 6.36
N VAL A 93 -11.76 -5.70 5.23
CA VAL A 93 -10.68 -4.73 5.08
C VAL A 93 -11.25 -3.43 4.54
N VAL A 94 -10.62 -2.32 4.92
CA VAL A 94 -10.91 -1.01 4.36
C VAL A 94 -9.64 -0.45 3.74
N PHE A 95 -9.77 0.19 2.59
CA PHE A 95 -8.70 0.96 1.97
C PHE A 95 -8.94 2.43 2.29
N THR A 96 -7.93 3.05 2.89
CA THR A 96 -7.80 4.50 3.03
C THR A 96 -7.11 5.07 1.79
N ASN A 97 -6.89 6.39 1.74
CA ASN A 97 -6.06 7.00 0.69
C ASN A 97 -4.60 6.53 0.70
N SER A 98 -4.11 6.01 1.83
CA SER A 98 -2.69 5.72 2.02
C SER A 98 -2.40 4.24 2.30
N GLY A 99 -3.41 3.37 2.31
CA GLY A 99 -3.17 1.94 2.53
C GLY A 99 -4.36 1.14 3.06
N PRO A 100 -4.26 -0.20 3.02
CA PRO A 100 -5.25 -1.10 3.57
C PRO A 100 -5.17 -1.22 5.09
N MET A 101 -6.33 -1.35 5.73
CA MET A 101 -6.48 -1.63 7.14
C MET A 101 -7.45 -2.79 7.35
N ALA A 102 -7.14 -3.64 8.30
CA ALA A 102 -8.04 -4.65 8.82
C ALA A 102 -9.10 -4.02 9.71
N VAL A 103 -10.36 -4.45 9.55
CA VAL A 103 -11.43 -4.17 10.50
C VAL A 103 -11.41 -5.27 11.57
N LEU A 104 -10.97 -4.92 12.77
CA LEU A 104 -10.82 -5.84 13.89
C LEU A 104 -12.08 -5.85 14.75
N ASP A 105 -12.52 -7.04 15.14
CA ASP A 105 -13.68 -7.27 16.00
C ASP A 105 -13.37 -6.99 17.48
N THR A 106 -12.89 -5.78 17.78
CA THR A 106 -12.64 -5.30 19.14
C THR A 106 -12.88 -3.79 19.23
N PRO A 107 -13.53 -3.30 20.29
CA PRO A 107 -13.69 -1.87 20.54
C PRO A 107 -12.43 -1.22 21.16
N ASP A 108 -11.50 -2.03 21.69
CA ASP A 108 -10.36 -1.55 22.47
C ASP A 108 -9.16 -1.19 21.57
N ALA A 109 -9.28 -0.05 20.88
CA ALA A 109 -8.22 0.45 20.01
C ALA A 109 -6.91 0.76 20.79
N ALA A 110 -7.02 1.15 22.06
CA ALA A 110 -5.84 1.41 22.90
C ALA A 110 -5.07 0.13 23.22
N ALA A 111 -5.75 -0.99 23.50
CA ALA A 111 -5.10 -2.28 23.68
C ALA A 111 -4.44 -2.78 22.39
N VAL A 112 -5.10 -2.62 21.23
CA VAL A 112 -4.51 -2.95 19.93
C VAL A 112 -3.25 -2.10 19.69
N ALA A 113 -3.33 -0.79 19.88
CA ALA A 113 -2.21 0.11 19.70
C ALA A 113 -1.04 -0.23 20.62
N LYS A 114 -1.31 -0.51 21.90
CA LYS A 114 -0.28 -0.94 22.86
C LYS A 114 0.41 -2.24 22.42
N ALA A 115 -0.34 -3.23 21.95
CA ALA A 115 0.22 -4.49 21.47
C ALA A 115 1.09 -4.31 20.21
N LEU A 116 0.79 -3.26 19.42
CA LEU A 116 1.49 -2.93 18.18
C LEU A 116 2.52 -1.81 18.33
N GLU A 117 2.77 -1.36 19.57
CA GLU A 117 3.69 -0.25 19.90
C GLU A 117 3.33 1.06 19.17
N VAL A 118 2.04 1.28 18.92
CA VAL A 118 1.52 2.49 18.26
C VAL A 118 1.23 3.56 19.30
N GLU A 119 1.93 4.68 19.19
CA GLU A 119 1.72 5.83 20.06
C GLU A 119 0.46 6.61 19.66
N PRO A 120 -0.36 7.06 20.62
CA PRO A 120 -1.54 7.85 20.33
C PRO A 120 -1.15 9.27 19.88
N ALA A 121 -1.58 9.65 18.67
CA ALA A 121 -1.60 11.05 18.24
C ALA A 121 -2.83 11.78 18.80
N TYR A 122 -3.94 11.04 18.98
CA TYR A 122 -5.16 11.54 19.59
C TYR A 122 -5.89 10.40 20.32
N ALA A 123 -6.22 10.60 21.59
CA ALA A 123 -6.93 9.62 22.40
C ALA A 123 -7.91 10.28 23.37
N THR A 124 -9.15 9.80 23.36
CA THR A 124 -10.23 10.13 24.30
C THR A 124 -10.93 8.83 24.73
N GLU A 125 -11.97 8.93 25.56
CA GLU A 125 -12.78 7.77 25.95
C GLU A 125 -13.42 7.03 24.76
N THR A 126 -13.70 7.75 23.67
CA THR A 126 -14.44 7.20 22.51
C THR A 126 -13.66 7.23 21.21
N LYS A 127 -12.51 7.92 21.16
CA LYS A 127 -11.73 8.09 19.94
C LYS A 127 -10.27 7.72 20.17
N PHE A 128 -9.68 6.98 19.23
CA PHE A 128 -8.26 6.69 19.18
C PHE A 128 -7.75 6.90 17.77
N MET A 129 -6.60 7.54 17.63
CA MET A 129 -5.81 7.64 16.40
C MET A 129 -4.34 7.65 16.79
N GLY A 130 -3.56 6.75 16.22
CA GLY A 130 -2.13 6.67 16.46
C GLY A 130 -1.38 6.12 15.27
N GLU A 131 -0.08 6.41 15.24
CA GLU A 131 0.84 5.88 14.26
C GLU A 131 2.16 5.43 14.90
N ARG A 132 2.79 4.42 14.31
CA ARG A 132 4.20 4.08 14.52
C ARG A 132 4.89 4.09 13.18
N ILE A 133 5.97 4.87 13.08
CA ILE A 133 6.81 4.91 11.87
C ILE A 133 7.59 3.60 11.77
N ILE A 134 7.47 2.92 10.63
CA ILE A 134 8.20 1.68 10.32
C ILE A 134 9.46 2.01 9.53
N SER A 135 9.33 2.87 8.52
CA SER A 135 10.45 3.40 7.76
C SER A 135 10.14 4.80 7.26
N GLU A 136 11.18 5.62 7.17
CA GLU A 136 11.12 6.95 6.57
C GLU A 136 12.41 7.16 5.78
N THR A 137 12.28 7.49 4.49
CA THR A 137 13.42 7.81 3.62
C THR A 137 13.20 9.16 2.97
N GLU A 138 14.29 9.88 2.77
CA GLU A 138 14.32 11.15 2.04
C GLU A 138 15.30 11.00 0.88
N GLU A 139 14.80 11.27 -0.33
CA GLU A 139 15.55 11.23 -1.57
C GLU A 139 15.53 12.62 -2.20
N SER A 140 16.61 13.02 -2.86
CA SER A 140 16.69 14.34 -3.50
C SER A 140 17.36 14.24 -4.86
N GLU A 141 16.71 14.78 -5.89
CA GLU A 141 17.25 14.88 -7.24
C GLU A 141 16.99 16.28 -7.79
N GLY A 142 18.05 17.07 -7.95
CA GLY A 142 17.93 18.48 -8.31
C GLY A 142 17.17 19.27 -7.25
N ASP A 143 16.08 19.93 -7.67
CA ASP A 143 15.20 20.71 -6.79
C ASP A 143 14.07 19.88 -6.17
N PHE A 144 13.93 18.59 -6.55
CA PHE A 144 12.89 17.72 -6.04
C PHE A 144 13.35 16.97 -4.79
N LYS A 145 12.48 16.93 -3.78
CA LYS A 145 12.66 16.06 -2.62
C LYS A 145 11.47 15.13 -2.49
N TRP A 146 11.74 13.83 -2.34
CA TRP A 146 10.72 12.83 -2.07
C TRP A 146 10.91 12.28 -0.68
N LYS A 147 9.83 12.30 0.09
CA LYS A 147 9.77 11.71 1.41
C LYS A 147 8.85 10.51 1.38
N THR A 148 9.42 9.33 1.59
CA THR A 148 8.66 8.08 1.66
C THR A 148 8.49 7.68 3.11
N LYS A 149 7.25 7.57 3.58
CA LYS A 149 6.91 7.17 4.95
C LYS A 149 6.01 5.95 4.95
N VAL A 150 6.48 4.88 5.58
CA VAL A 150 5.67 3.70 5.90
C VAL A 150 5.37 3.73 7.39
N SER A 151 4.09 3.71 7.76
CA SER A 151 3.67 3.72 9.16
C SER A 151 2.55 2.72 9.45
N LEU A 152 2.61 2.09 10.62
CA LEU A 152 1.54 1.27 11.16
C LEU A 152 0.55 2.18 11.89
N ASN A 153 -0.73 2.11 11.52
CA ASN A 153 -1.79 2.98 12.00
C ASN A 153 -2.81 2.17 12.81
N VAL A 154 -3.29 2.73 13.92
CA VAL A 154 -4.44 2.20 14.67
C VAL A 154 -5.44 3.32 14.90
N SER A 155 -6.72 3.06 14.62
CA SER A 155 -7.78 4.04 14.83
C SER A 155 -9.15 3.39 15.05
N ASN A 156 -10.11 4.17 15.51
CA ASN A 156 -11.53 3.82 15.43
C ASN A 156 -12.31 4.93 14.69
N VAL A 157 -13.42 4.58 14.06
CA VAL A 157 -14.25 5.49 13.27
C VAL A 157 -15.73 5.22 13.51
N ASP A 158 -16.55 6.26 13.46
CA ASP A 158 -17.98 6.16 13.80
C ASP A 158 -18.76 5.27 12.83
N SER A 159 -18.29 5.15 11.58
CA SER A 159 -18.82 4.24 10.56
C SER A 159 -18.65 2.75 10.91
N HIS A 160 -17.76 2.43 11.86
CA HIS A 160 -17.42 1.07 12.26
C HIS A 160 -17.57 0.89 13.79
N PRO A 161 -18.80 1.01 14.32
CA PRO A 161 -19.03 0.99 15.75
C PRO A 161 -18.57 -0.33 16.38
N GLY A 162 -17.84 -0.22 17.50
CA GLY A 162 -17.30 -1.37 18.22
C GLY A 162 -16.16 -2.11 17.51
N LYS A 163 -15.58 -1.51 16.46
CA LYS A 163 -14.44 -2.05 15.73
C LYS A 163 -13.21 -1.15 15.86
N THR A 164 -12.06 -1.74 15.65
CA THR A 164 -10.77 -1.05 15.53
C THR A 164 -10.24 -1.25 14.12
N LEU A 165 -9.71 -0.21 13.51
CA LEU A 165 -8.99 -0.27 12.25
C LEU A 165 -7.49 -0.33 12.57
N ALA A 166 -6.79 -1.32 12.03
CA ALA A 166 -5.34 -1.41 12.12
C ALA A 166 -4.73 -1.78 10.76
N GLY A 167 -3.69 -1.07 10.34
CA GLY A 167 -3.02 -1.40 9.09
C GLY A 167 -1.94 -0.41 8.70
N CYS A 168 -1.27 -0.69 7.59
CA CYS A 168 -0.14 0.09 7.14
C CYS A 168 -0.58 1.24 6.24
N SER A 169 0.14 2.35 6.34
CA SER A 169 0.10 3.44 5.38
C SER A 169 1.44 3.58 4.67
N TYR A 170 1.39 3.80 3.36
CA TYR A 170 2.52 3.98 2.45
C TYR A 170 2.33 5.34 1.79
N ARG A 171 3.07 6.34 2.24
CA ARG A 171 2.99 7.71 1.74
C ARG A 171 4.28 8.07 1.01
N ILE A 172 4.13 8.78 -0.11
CA ILE A 172 5.20 9.46 -0.81
C ILE A 172 4.76 10.91 -0.93
N ASP A 173 5.47 11.81 -0.28
CA ASP A 173 5.25 13.25 -0.35
C ASP A 173 6.38 13.88 -1.17
N MET A 174 6.03 14.84 -2.03
CA MET A 174 7.00 15.60 -2.83
C MET A 174 7.05 17.03 -2.29
N GLU A 175 8.25 17.51 -1.95
CA GLU A 175 8.52 18.88 -1.50
C GLU A 175 9.25 19.70 -2.57
#